data_AF-A0A3D3W340-F1
#
_entry.id   AF-A0A3D3W340-F1
#
_cell.length_a   1.000
_cell.length_b   1.000
_cell.length_c   1.000
_cell.angle_alpha   90.00
_cell.angle_beta   90.00
_cell.angle_gamma   90.00
#
_symmetry.space_group_name_H-M   'P 1'
#
loop_
_entity.id
_entity.type
_entity.pdbx_description
1 polymer ?
#
loop_
_entity_poly.entity_id
_entity_poly.type
_entity_poly.pdbx_seq_one_letter_code
_entity_poly.pdbx_strand_id
1 'polypeptide(L)'
;MGFDDGTARDLSLNRNNGTLSGGRPATGKFGEAMQFSGRTAGAKGGGKKQAGNAQNKTAADNSKNSLIEPKWNVDVPIYVRAMALSGFNLFIAGPPDLIDEEATFQQLAQKDAAVQQQLAAQDAALEGSQGGKLVTVNSETGEIQQVLELPALPAWDGLAAARGRLFLSTLDGQVLCFGQP
;
A
#
# COMPACT_ATOMS: atom_id res chain seq x y z
N MET A 1 -12.33 -17.43 -20.99
CA MET A 1 -11.20 -17.62 -20.07
C MET A 1 -11.60 -18.72 -19.11
N GLY A 2 -11.04 -19.90 -19.22
CA GLY A 2 -11.32 -21.02 -18.31
C GLY A 2 -10.01 -21.49 -17.71
N PHE A 3 -10.02 -21.84 -16.43
CA PHE A 3 -8.88 -22.46 -15.74
C PHE A 3 -9.06 -23.99 -15.65
N ASP A 4 -9.95 -24.53 -16.48
CA ASP A 4 -10.42 -25.93 -16.48
C ASP A 4 -9.36 -26.96 -16.89
N ASP A 5 -8.20 -26.52 -17.36
CA ASP A 5 -7.05 -27.38 -17.66
C ASP A 5 -5.89 -27.17 -16.67
N GLY A 6 -6.10 -26.38 -15.62
CA GLY A 6 -5.08 -26.03 -14.63
C GLY A 6 -3.96 -25.13 -15.14
N THR A 7 -4.10 -24.56 -16.35
CA THR A 7 -3.12 -23.65 -16.94
C THR A 7 -3.66 -22.22 -17.01
N ALA A 8 -2.77 -21.23 -17.06
CA ALA A 8 -3.13 -19.83 -17.34
C ALA A 8 -2.99 -19.53 -18.84
N ARG A 9 -3.42 -20.46 -19.70
CA ARG A 9 -3.41 -20.23 -21.14
C ARG A 9 -4.56 -19.31 -21.52
N ASP A 10 -4.22 -18.26 -22.25
CA ASP A 10 -5.21 -17.38 -22.85
C ASP A 10 -5.73 -18.04 -24.13
N LEU A 11 -7.00 -18.42 -24.12
CA LEU A 11 -7.70 -19.02 -25.27
C LEU A 11 -8.26 -17.96 -26.23
N SER A 12 -8.03 -16.67 -25.97
CA SER A 12 -8.36 -15.59 -26.90
C SER A 12 -7.36 -15.50 -28.07
N LEU A 13 -7.68 -14.70 -29.08
CA LEU A 13 -6.80 -14.43 -30.22
C LEU A 13 -5.49 -13.72 -29.81
N ASN A 14 -5.44 -13.14 -28.61
CA ASN A 14 -4.34 -12.29 -28.16
C ASN A 14 -3.19 -13.06 -27.49
N ARG A 15 -3.35 -14.36 -27.20
CA ARG A 15 -2.30 -15.26 -26.67
C ARG A 15 -1.54 -14.73 -25.45
N ASN A 16 -2.21 -14.00 -24.56
CA ASN A 16 -1.62 -13.47 -23.33
C ASN A 16 -1.49 -14.57 -22.25
N ASN A 17 -0.65 -15.58 -22.51
CA ASN A 17 -0.46 -16.69 -21.59
C ASN A 17 0.21 -16.24 -20.28
N GLY A 18 -0.40 -16.56 -19.16
CA GLY A 18 0.21 -16.42 -17.83
C GLY A 18 1.03 -17.64 -17.44
N THR A 19 1.95 -17.45 -16.50
CA THR A 19 2.64 -18.55 -15.80
C THR A 19 2.05 -18.67 -14.39
N LEU A 20 1.62 -19.87 -13.99
CA LEU A 20 1.09 -20.14 -12.65
C LEU A 20 2.18 -20.83 -11.80
N SER A 21 2.51 -20.24 -10.65
CA SER A 21 3.39 -20.86 -9.65
C SER A 21 2.66 -21.01 -8.31
N GLY A 22 2.67 -22.23 -7.75
CA GLY A 22 2.15 -22.49 -6.39
C GLY A 22 0.63 -22.64 -6.24
N GLY A 23 -0.14 -22.43 -7.32
CA GLY A 23 -1.58 -22.74 -7.35
C GLY A 23 -1.83 -24.20 -7.71
N ARG A 24 -2.89 -24.80 -7.14
CA ARG A 24 -3.39 -26.13 -7.55
C ARG A 24 -4.78 -25.99 -8.18
N PRO A 25 -5.08 -26.72 -9.26
CA PRO A 25 -6.44 -26.82 -9.76
C PRO A 25 -7.35 -27.41 -8.68
N ALA A 26 -8.54 -26.85 -8.51
CA ALA A 26 -9.56 -27.28 -7.57
C ALA A 26 -10.94 -27.04 -8.17
N THR A 27 -11.95 -27.79 -7.73
CA THR A 27 -13.32 -27.57 -8.21
C THR A 27 -13.84 -26.20 -7.75
N GLY A 28 -14.23 -25.37 -8.72
CA GLY A 28 -14.83 -24.06 -8.50
C GLY A 28 -16.34 -24.10 -8.48
N LYS A 29 -16.97 -22.97 -8.14
CA LYS A 29 -18.43 -22.79 -8.24
C LYS A 29 -18.94 -22.91 -9.69
N PHE A 30 -18.07 -22.62 -10.67
CA PHE A 30 -18.30 -22.77 -12.10
C PHE A 30 -17.05 -23.39 -12.72
N GLY A 31 -17.06 -24.68 -13.06
CA GLY A 31 -15.90 -25.37 -13.64
C GLY A 31 -14.77 -25.60 -12.63
N GLU A 32 -13.54 -25.70 -13.12
CA GLU A 32 -12.35 -25.71 -12.28
C GLU A 32 -11.86 -24.28 -11.98
N ALA A 33 -11.24 -24.13 -10.82
CA ALA A 33 -10.67 -22.90 -10.30
C ALA A 33 -9.24 -23.17 -9.81
N MET A 34 -8.46 -22.09 -9.65
CA MET A 34 -7.13 -22.19 -9.05
C MET A 34 -7.21 -21.91 -7.55
N GLN A 35 -6.85 -22.91 -6.74
CA GLN A 35 -6.69 -22.77 -5.31
C GLN A 35 -5.25 -22.39 -4.99
N PHE A 36 -5.06 -21.18 -4.47
CA PHE A 36 -3.81 -20.77 -3.85
C PHE A 36 -3.92 -21.04 -2.35
N SER A 37 -3.25 -22.08 -1.88
CA SER A 37 -3.17 -22.31 -0.44
C SER A 37 -2.23 -21.25 0.14
N GLY A 38 -2.81 -20.18 0.68
CA GLY A 38 -2.16 -19.48 1.80
C GLY A 38 -1.86 -20.51 2.87
N ARG A 39 -0.69 -20.41 3.53
CA ARG A 39 -0.23 -21.36 4.53
C ARG A 39 -1.29 -21.50 5.63
N THR A 40 -2.21 -22.45 5.46
CA THR A 40 -3.20 -22.80 6.47
C THR A 40 -2.44 -23.39 7.63
N ALA A 41 -2.62 -22.79 8.80
CA ALA A 41 -2.21 -23.37 10.06
C ALA A 41 -2.73 -24.82 10.11
N GLY A 42 -1.80 -25.76 10.01
CA GLY A 42 -2.09 -27.18 9.92
C GLY A 42 -2.85 -27.66 11.14
N ALA A 43 -3.87 -28.47 10.89
CA ALA A 43 -4.50 -29.29 11.91
C ALA A 43 -3.55 -30.39 12.41
N LYS A 44 -3.69 -30.66 13.71
CA LYS A 44 -3.30 -31.85 14.51
C LYS A 44 -1.90 -31.91 15.14
N GLY A 45 -1.89 -32.07 16.46
CA GLY A 45 -0.83 -32.77 17.20
C GLY A 45 -0.52 -32.14 18.55
N GLY A 46 -1.05 -32.71 19.64
CA GLY A 46 -0.80 -32.24 21.01
C GLY A 46 0.67 -32.36 21.45
N GLY A 47 1.11 -31.45 22.31
CA GLY A 47 2.42 -31.53 22.96
C GLY A 47 2.88 -30.21 23.58
N LYS A 48 2.59 -30.05 24.88
CA LYS A 48 3.23 -29.20 25.92
C LYS A 48 3.73 -27.79 25.56
N LYS A 49 3.12 -26.82 26.24
CA LYS A 49 3.63 -25.47 26.52
C LYS A 49 5.06 -25.54 27.07
N GLN A 50 5.99 -24.80 26.45
CA GLN A 50 7.13 -24.21 27.15
C GLN A 50 7.22 -22.74 26.75
N ALA A 51 7.28 -21.91 27.80
CA ALA A 51 7.35 -20.47 27.74
C ALA A 51 8.69 -20.02 27.15
N GLY A 52 8.62 -19.09 26.20
CA GLY A 52 9.75 -18.33 25.68
C GLY A 52 9.25 -16.93 25.32
N ASN A 53 10.00 -15.91 25.74
CA ASN A 53 9.66 -14.49 25.69
C ASN A 53 9.00 -14.03 24.38
N ALA A 54 7.94 -13.24 24.52
CA ALA A 54 7.35 -12.46 23.45
C ALA A 54 8.29 -11.31 23.09
N GLN A 55 9.05 -11.48 22.00
CA GLN A 55 9.68 -10.38 21.28
C GLN A 55 9.11 -10.35 19.87
N ASN A 56 8.44 -9.23 19.57
CA ASN A 56 8.08 -8.65 18.28
C ASN A 56 7.94 -9.62 17.08
N LYS A 57 6.70 -10.00 16.78
CA LYS A 57 6.35 -10.82 15.63
C LYS A 57 6.13 -9.91 14.43
N THR A 58 7.21 -9.49 13.77
CA THR A 58 7.14 -8.83 12.47
C THR A 58 6.37 -9.73 11.50
N ALA A 59 5.44 -9.12 10.75
CA ALA A 59 4.60 -9.78 9.77
C ALA A 59 5.44 -10.68 8.84
N ALA A 60 4.91 -11.85 8.52
CA ALA A 60 5.61 -12.86 7.73
C ALA A 60 6.07 -12.26 6.40
N ASP A 61 7.39 -12.21 6.23
CA ASP A 61 8.06 -11.74 5.04
C ASP A 61 7.67 -12.60 3.82
N ASN A 62 6.77 -12.04 2.99
CA ASN A 62 6.35 -12.62 1.71
C ASN A 62 7.38 -12.37 0.59
N SER A 63 8.57 -11.82 0.88
CA SER A 63 9.61 -11.52 -0.11
C SER A 63 10.22 -12.75 -0.79
N LYS A 64 10.01 -13.97 -0.27
CA LYS A 64 10.63 -15.20 -0.78
C LYS A 64 10.20 -15.62 -2.19
N ASN A 65 9.36 -14.83 -2.87
CA ASN A 65 8.92 -15.07 -4.25
C ASN A 65 9.14 -13.87 -5.20
N SER A 66 9.83 -12.80 -4.77
CA SER A 66 10.20 -11.68 -5.65
C SER A 66 11.57 -11.95 -6.30
N LEU A 67 11.67 -11.84 -7.63
CA LEU A 67 12.95 -11.88 -8.36
C LEU A 67 13.76 -10.58 -8.20
N ILE A 68 13.21 -9.59 -7.48
CA ILE A 68 13.80 -8.28 -7.27
C ILE A 68 14.00 -8.08 -5.78
N GLU A 69 15.25 -7.84 -5.38
CA GLU A 69 15.62 -7.41 -4.04
C GLU A 69 15.41 -5.89 -3.93
N PRO A 70 14.43 -5.41 -3.14
CA PRO A 70 14.23 -3.97 -2.97
C PRO A 70 15.38 -3.37 -2.15
N LYS A 71 15.86 -2.18 -2.54
CA LYS A 71 16.90 -1.45 -1.80
C LYS A 71 16.46 -1.15 -0.36
N TRP A 72 15.18 -0.84 -0.18
CA TRP A 72 14.51 -0.60 1.09
C TRP A 72 13.00 -0.74 0.90
N ASN A 73 12.29 -0.90 2.01
CA ASN A 73 10.84 -0.86 2.08
C ASN A 73 10.45 -0.19 3.40
N VAL A 74 9.75 0.94 3.33
CA VAL A 74 9.41 1.78 4.48
C VAL A 74 7.98 2.28 4.31
N ASP A 75 7.20 2.18 5.37
CA ASP A 75 5.85 2.74 5.44
C ASP A 75 5.92 4.26 5.55
N VAL A 76 5.08 4.95 4.78
CA VAL A 76 5.01 6.41 4.73
C VAL A 76 3.66 6.87 5.28
N PRO A 77 3.59 8.03 5.95
CA PRO A 77 2.37 8.48 6.64
C PRO A 77 1.33 9.10 5.70
N ILE A 78 1.33 8.70 4.42
CA ILE A 78 0.48 9.25 3.37
C ILE A 78 0.08 8.19 2.34
N TYR A 79 -1.09 8.35 1.73
CA TYR A 79 -1.40 7.66 0.48
C TYR A 79 -0.83 8.44 -0.69
N VAL A 80 0.28 7.97 -1.27
CA VAL A 80 1.01 8.69 -2.32
C VAL A 80 0.13 8.90 -3.56
N ARG A 81 -0.04 10.17 -3.98
CA ARG A 81 -0.75 10.59 -5.20
C ARG A 81 0.15 11.24 -6.24
N ALA A 82 1.23 11.87 -5.80
CA ALA A 82 2.21 12.51 -6.67
C ALA A 82 3.62 12.29 -6.13
N MET A 83 4.59 12.11 -7.02
CA MET A 83 5.96 11.74 -6.66
C MET A 83 6.96 12.38 -7.62
N ALA A 84 8.07 12.90 -7.09
CA ALA A 84 9.18 13.42 -7.88
C ALA A 84 10.52 13.16 -7.21
N LEU A 85 11.51 12.71 -7.97
CA LEU A 85 12.89 12.52 -7.49
C LEU A 85 13.76 13.71 -7.88
N SER A 86 14.52 14.25 -6.93
CA SER A 86 15.55 15.26 -7.21
C SER A 86 16.80 15.01 -6.35
N GLY A 87 17.90 14.64 -7.00
CA GLY A 87 19.11 14.20 -6.31
C GLY A 87 18.82 12.95 -5.48
N PHE A 88 19.10 13.00 -4.18
CA PHE A 88 18.83 11.91 -3.24
C PHE A 88 17.47 12.00 -2.55
N ASN A 89 16.67 13.02 -2.87
CA ASN A 89 15.41 13.29 -2.20
C ASN A 89 14.24 12.85 -3.09
N LEU A 90 13.51 11.83 -2.63
CA LEU A 90 12.23 11.41 -3.17
C LEU A 90 11.13 12.21 -2.47
N PHE A 91 10.49 13.11 -3.20
CA PHE A 91 9.36 13.88 -2.72
C PHE A 91 8.08 13.13 -3.07
N ILE A 92 7.22 12.90 -2.09
CA ILE A 92 5.92 12.27 -2.25
C ILE A 92 4.85 13.14 -1.62
N ALA A 93 3.69 13.25 -2.26
CA ALA A 93 2.57 14.02 -1.74
C ALA A 93 1.27 13.22 -1.78
N GLY A 94 0.45 13.36 -0.74
CA GLY A 94 -0.80 12.62 -0.61
C GLY A 94 -1.64 13.07 0.58
N PRO A 95 -2.92 12.63 0.67
CA PRO A 95 -3.67 12.70 1.92
C PRO A 95 -2.94 11.92 3.04
N PRO A 96 -3.13 12.31 4.31
CA PRO A 96 -2.57 11.59 5.43
C PRO A 96 -3.12 10.16 5.52
N ASP A 97 -2.24 9.22 5.88
CA ASP A 97 -2.64 7.87 6.25
C ASP A 97 -2.97 7.87 7.75
N LEU A 98 -4.26 8.01 8.06
CA LEU A 98 -4.78 8.20 9.43
C LEU A 98 -5.25 6.90 10.08
N ILE A 99 -5.35 5.81 9.33
CA ILE A 99 -5.91 4.55 9.80
C ILE A 99 -4.80 3.51 9.85
N ASP A 100 -4.41 3.13 11.07
CA ASP A 100 -3.68 1.90 11.31
C ASP A 100 -4.63 0.72 10.99
N GLU A 101 -4.45 0.15 9.80
CA GLU A 101 -5.31 -0.92 9.26
C GLU A 101 -5.38 -2.13 10.21
N GLU A 102 -4.31 -2.41 10.96
CA GLU A 102 -4.20 -3.56 11.85
C GLU A 102 -5.02 -3.36 13.14
N ALA A 103 -5.04 -2.15 13.69
CA ALA A 103 -5.88 -1.80 14.84
C ALA A 103 -7.38 -1.71 14.45
N THR A 104 -7.66 -1.21 13.25
CA THR A 104 -9.02 -0.95 12.78
C THR A 104 -9.77 -2.22 12.38
N PHE A 105 -9.06 -3.24 11.91
CA PHE A 105 -9.64 -4.55 11.60
C PHE A 105 -10.24 -5.23 12.85
N GLN A 106 -9.64 -5.05 14.03
CA GLN A 106 -10.16 -5.61 15.29
C GLN A 106 -11.40 -4.84 15.79
N GLN A 107 -11.44 -3.53 15.55
CA GLN A 107 -12.56 -2.67 15.97
C GLN A 107 -13.78 -2.79 15.04
N LEU A 108 -13.56 -2.99 13.74
CA LEU A 108 -14.63 -3.28 12.76
C LEU A 108 -15.38 -4.58 13.08
N ALA A 109 -14.70 -5.59 13.64
CA ALA A 109 -15.34 -6.82 14.10
C ALA A 109 -16.31 -6.60 15.27
N GLN A 110 -16.21 -5.47 15.98
CA GLN A 110 -16.99 -5.16 17.19
C GLN A 110 -18.17 -4.21 16.95
N LYS A 111 -18.40 -3.72 15.71
CA LYS A 111 -19.55 -2.86 15.32
C LYS A 111 -19.79 -1.68 16.29
N ASP A 112 -18.73 -0.98 16.67
CA ASP A 112 -18.82 0.14 17.60
C ASP A 112 -19.26 1.44 16.89
N ALA A 113 -20.10 2.25 17.54
CA ALA A 113 -20.67 3.47 16.95
C ALA A 113 -19.61 4.57 16.70
N ALA A 114 -18.46 4.48 17.37
CA ALA A 114 -17.30 5.36 17.15
C ALA A 114 -16.68 5.21 15.75
N VAL A 115 -16.77 4.03 15.14
CA VAL A 115 -16.20 3.75 13.81
C VAL A 115 -16.94 4.54 12.72
N GLN A 116 -18.24 4.80 12.89
CA GLN A 116 -19.00 5.62 11.94
C GLN A 116 -18.58 7.10 11.94
N GLN A 117 -18.18 7.65 13.09
CA GLN A 117 -17.64 9.02 13.16
C GLN A 117 -16.25 9.11 12.54
N GLN A 118 -15.41 8.07 12.69
CA GLN A 118 -14.10 8.00 12.03
C GLN A 118 -14.24 7.85 10.51
N LEU A 119 -15.22 7.07 10.03
CA LEU A 119 -15.55 6.97 8.60
C LEU A 119 -16.01 8.31 8.02
N ALA A 120 -16.88 9.05 8.72
CA ALA A 120 -17.31 10.38 8.26
C ALA A 120 -16.17 11.42 8.28
N ALA A 121 -15.28 11.36 9.27
CA ALA A 121 -14.09 12.20 9.30
C ALA A 121 -13.09 11.86 8.18
N GLN A 122 -13.03 10.58 7.79
CA GLN A 122 -12.24 10.11 6.64
C GLN A 122 -12.83 10.60 5.32
N ASP A 123 -14.15 10.48 5.11
CA ASP A 123 -14.82 11.02 3.92
C ASP A 123 -14.57 12.52 3.79
N ALA A 124 -14.67 13.28 4.89
CA ALA A 124 -14.36 14.70 4.90
C ALA A 124 -12.87 14.97 4.60
N ALA A 125 -11.95 14.14 5.09
CA ALA A 125 -10.52 14.28 4.81
C ALA A 125 -10.20 13.98 3.34
N LEU A 126 -10.88 12.99 2.74
CA LEU A 126 -10.79 12.62 1.33
C LEU A 126 -11.38 13.70 0.40
N GLU A 127 -12.40 14.44 0.85
CA GLU A 127 -12.93 15.65 0.20
C GLU A 127 -12.05 16.90 0.40
N GLY A 128 -10.97 16.80 1.18
CA GLY A 128 -9.95 17.84 1.32
C GLY A 128 -10.00 18.65 2.62
N SER A 129 -10.84 18.30 3.59
CA SER A 129 -10.97 19.07 4.84
C SER A 129 -9.74 19.01 5.76
N GLN A 130 -8.86 18.02 5.59
CA GLN A 130 -7.61 17.88 6.36
C GLN A 130 -6.36 18.26 5.56
N GLY A 131 -6.52 18.81 4.35
CA GLY A 131 -5.40 19.15 3.49
C GLY A 131 -4.65 17.90 3.00
N GLY A 132 -3.34 18.04 2.77
CA GLY A 132 -2.47 16.95 2.37
C GLY A 132 -1.13 17.02 3.09
N LYS A 133 -0.21 16.13 2.75
CA LYS A 133 1.17 16.16 3.24
C LYS A 133 2.13 16.02 2.08
N LEU A 134 3.25 16.74 2.16
CA LEU A 134 4.43 16.58 1.32
C LEU A 134 5.53 15.98 2.19
N VAL A 135 6.00 14.80 1.84
CA VAL A 135 7.03 14.05 2.57
C VAL A 135 8.28 13.96 1.71
N THR A 136 9.43 14.21 2.33
CA THR A 136 10.76 14.00 1.73
C THR A 136 11.34 12.72 2.29
N VAL A 137 11.69 11.80 1.39
CA VAL A 137 12.30 10.51 1.70
C VAL A 137 13.68 10.44 1.07
N ASN A 138 14.67 9.96 1.81
CA ASN A 138 15.97 9.66 1.25
C ASN A 138 15.86 8.44 0.32
N SER A 139 16.10 8.64 -0.97
CA SER A 139 15.99 7.59 -1.99
C SER A 139 17.00 6.45 -1.84
N GLU A 140 18.07 6.63 -1.06
CA GLU A 140 19.05 5.58 -0.79
C GLU A 140 18.71 4.72 0.41
N THR A 141 18.14 5.30 1.46
CA THR A 141 17.90 4.60 2.73
C THR A 141 16.42 4.32 3.00
N GLY A 142 15.50 5.01 2.33
CA GLY A 142 14.07 5.00 2.63
C GLY A 142 13.70 5.85 3.85
N GLU A 143 14.67 6.56 4.45
CA GLU A 143 14.44 7.37 5.64
C GLU A 143 13.58 8.59 5.33
N ILE A 144 12.52 8.80 6.12
CA ILE A 144 11.72 10.02 6.06
C ILE A 144 12.50 11.16 6.70
N GLN A 145 12.89 12.15 5.90
CA GLN A 145 13.68 13.29 6.33
C GLN A 145 12.82 14.47 6.79
N GLN A 146 11.68 14.69 6.13
CA GLN A 146 10.82 15.83 6.41
C GLN A 146 9.37 15.55 6.04
N VAL A 147 8.44 16.13 6.79
CA VAL A 147 7.00 16.15 6.50
C VAL A 147 6.51 17.60 6.56
N LEU A 148 5.82 18.05 5.54
CA LEU A 148 5.20 19.36 5.42
C LEU A 148 3.69 19.20 5.25
N GLU A 149 2.91 19.89 6.07
CA GLU A 149 1.46 19.95 5.93
C GLU A 149 1.10 20.87 4.73
N LEU A 150 0.14 20.43 3.92
CA LEU A 150 -0.37 21.13 2.76
C LEU A 150 -1.78 21.64 3.04
N PRO A 151 -2.13 22.85 2.58
CA PRO A 151 -3.45 23.43 2.81
C PRO A 151 -4.58 22.69 2.06
N ALA A 152 -4.24 21.99 0.98
CA ALA A 152 -5.17 21.27 0.11
C ALA A 152 -4.55 19.96 -0.38
N LEU A 153 -5.39 19.06 -0.85
CA LEU A 153 -4.96 17.78 -1.41
C LEU A 153 -4.14 17.99 -2.70
N PRO A 154 -3.08 17.20 -2.91
CA PRO A 154 -2.35 17.23 -4.16
C PRO A 154 -3.21 16.66 -5.29
N ALA A 155 -3.10 17.28 -6.47
CA ALA A 155 -3.60 16.71 -7.71
C ALA A 155 -2.82 15.42 -8.04
N TRP A 156 -3.50 14.50 -8.73
CA TRP A 156 -2.86 13.28 -9.22
C TRP A 156 -1.70 13.62 -10.15
N ASP A 157 -0.52 13.04 -9.89
CA ASP A 157 0.71 13.30 -10.66
C ASP A 157 1.07 14.80 -10.79
N GLY A 158 0.64 15.61 -9.82
CA GLY A 158 0.76 17.07 -9.87
C GLY A 158 2.08 17.64 -9.38
N LEU A 159 3.12 16.82 -9.17
CA LEU A 159 4.37 17.21 -8.52
C LEU A 159 5.55 17.23 -9.50
N ALA A 160 6.27 18.36 -9.57
CA ALA A 160 7.43 18.51 -10.44
C ALA A 160 8.58 19.22 -9.73
N ALA A 161 9.82 18.85 -10.04
CA ALA A 161 11.02 19.53 -9.55
C ALA A 161 11.81 20.14 -10.71
N ALA A 162 12.15 21.43 -10.60
CA ALA A 162 12.96 22.12 -11.60
C ALA A 162 13.72 23.29 -10.99
N ARG A 163 14.99 23.47 -11.40
CA ARG A 163 15.84 24.62 -11.03
C ARG A 163 15.88 24.89 -9.51
N GLY A 164 16.06 23.83 -8.72
CA GLY A 164 16.15 23.93 -7.25
C GLY A 164 14.81 24.20 -6.55
N ARG A 165 13.68 24.06 -7.27
CA ARG A 165 12.34 24.29 -6.75
C ARG A 165 11.44 23.09 -6.98
N LEU A 166 10.44 22.97 -6.12
CA LEU A 166 9.38 21.98 -6.23
C LEU A 166 8.05 22.69 -6.49
N PHE A 167 7.29 22.22 -7.47
CA PHE A 167 6.00 22.75 -7.87
C PHE A 167 4.94 21.68 -7.65
N LEU A 168 3.89 22.00 -6.91
CA LEU A 168 2.80 21.08 -6.62
C LEU A 168 1.46 21.70 -7.00
N SER A 169 0.71 21.03 -7.87
CA SER A 169 -0.67 21.40 -8.18
C SER A 169 -1.62 20.77 -7.14
N THR A 170 -2.58 21.53 -6.65
CA THR A 170 -3.56 21.10 -5.63
C THR A 170 -4.98 21.09 -6.19
N LEU A 171 -5.88 20.32 -5.57
CA LEU A 171 -7.27 20.15 -6.05
C LEU A 171 -8.14 21.42 -5.94
N ASP A 172 -7.72 22.40 -5.14
CA ASP A 172 -8.33 23.73 -5.06
C ASP A 172 -7.89 24.69 -6.18
N GLY A 173 -7.12 24.19 -7.16
CA GLY A 173 -6.69 24.93 -8.35
C GLY A 173 -5.45 25.80 -8.15
N GLN A 174 -4.74 25.65 -7.01
CA GLN A 174 -3.50 26.37 -6.76
C GLN A 174 -2.26 25.60 -7.24
N VAL A 175 -1.16 26.33 -7.45
CA VAL A 175 0.17 25.76 -7.65
C VAL A 175 1.09 26.30 -6.55
N LEU A 176 1.51 25.41 -5.66
CA LEU A 176 2.44 25.71 -4.58
C LEU A 176 3.88 25.59 -5.10
N CYS A 177 4.74 26.53 -4.70
CA CYS A 177 6.17 26.50 -5.02
C CYS A 177 6.97 26.43 -3.71
N PHE A 178 7.86 25.44 -3.62
CA PHE A 178 8.78 25.25 -2.49
C PHE A 178 10.22 25.45 -2.96
N GLY A 179 11.05 26.00 -2.07
CA GLY A 179 12.45 26.37 -2.35
C GLY A 179 12.66 27.87 -2.47
N GLN A 180 13.87 28.33 -2.13
CA GLN A 180 14.27 29.73 -2.27
C GLN A 180 14.99 29.98 -3.61
N PRO A 181 15.04 31.23 -4.09
CA PRO A 181 15.86 31.62 -5.24
C PRO A 181 17.34 31.33 -5.05
#